data_AF-A0A3D9ISQ0-F1
#
_entry.id   AF-A0A3D9ISQ0-F1
#
_cell.length_a   1.000
_cell.length_b   1.000
_cell.length_c   1.000
_cell.angle_alpha   90.00
_cell.angle_beta   90.00
_cell.angle_gamma   90.00
#
_symmetry.space_group_name_H-M   'P 1'
#
loop_
_entity.id
_entity.type
_entity.pdbx_description
1 polymer ?
#
loop_
_entity_poly.entity_id
_entity_poly.type
_entity_poly.pdbx_seq_one_letter_code
_entity_poly.pdbx_strand_id
1 'polypeptide(L)' 'MKIGDHVVYAQDGTKGIILEIHDNLYHIIWEDHFSSWEYAERLTVLEAYP' A
#
# COMPACT_ATOMS: atom_id res chain seq x y z
N MET A 1 5.80 -7.59 0.58
CA MET A 1 5.67 -6.13 0.68
C MET A 1 6.92 -5.57 1.28
N LYS A 2 7.56 -4.65 0.56
CA LYS A 2 8.74 -3.88 0.96
C LYS A 2 8.56 -2.42 0.51
N ILE A 3 9.40 -1.54 1.03
CA ILE A 3 9.47 -0.15 0.57
C ILE A 3 9.72 -0.12 -0.94
N GLY A 4 8.96 0.72 -1.65
CA GLY A 4 8.97 0.84 -3.11
C GLY A 4 8.03 -0.11 -3.85
N ASP A 5 7.40 -1.08 -3.18
CA ASP A 5 6.39 -1.92 -3.82
C ASP A 5 5.13 -1.09 -4.12
N HIS A 6 4.54 -1.34 -5.29
CA HIS A 6 3.20 -0.85 -5.62
C HIS A 6 2.16 -1.77 -4.97
N VAL A 7 1.18 -1.16 -4.31
CA VAL A 7 0.11 -1.87 -3.60
C VAL A 7 -1.25 -1.37 -4.06
N VAL A 8 -2.25 -2.22 -3.89
CA VAL A 8 -3.67 -1.95 -4.10
C VAL A 8 -4.36 -2.06 -2.74
N TYR A 9 -5.13 -1.04 -2.39
CA TYR A 9 -5.98 -1.04 -1.22
C TYR A 9 -7.20 -1.93 -1.48
N ALA A 10 -7.38 -2.98 -0.67
CA ALA A 10 -8.34 -4.04 -0.92
C ALA A 10 -9.81 -3.58 -0.89
N GLN A 11 -10.11 -2.46 -0.22
CA GLN A 11 -11.48 -1.98 -0.05
C GLN A 11 -12.05 -1.33 -1.31
N ASP A 12 -11.24 -0.55 -2.04
CA ASP A 12 -11.70 0.29 -3.15
C ASP A 12 -10.84 0.17 -4.41
N GLY A 13 -9.74 -0.58 -4.37
CA GLY A 13 -8.83 -0.78 -5.50
C GLY A 13 -7.85 0.37 -5.72
N THR A 14 -7.78 1.34 -4.80
CA THR A 14 -6.87 2.48 -4.91
C THR A 14 -5.42 2.02 -4.90
N LYS A 15 -4.59 2.57 -5.78
CA LYS A 15 -3.18 2.19 -5.89
C LYS A 15 -2.29 3.16 -5.12
N GLY A 16 -1.19 2.63 -4.60
CA GLY A 16 -0.20 3.42 -3.89
C GLY A 16 1.17 2.76 -3.88
N ILE A 17 2.14 3.45 -3.29
CA ILE A 17 3.52 3.01 -3.14
C ILE A 17 3.90 3.03 -1.66
N ILE A 18 4.51 1.96 -1.18
CA ILE A 18 5.01 1.90 0.21
C ILE A 18 6.26 2.79 0.34
N LEU A 19 6.20 3.78 1.22
CA LEU A 19 7.30 4.69 1.56
C LEU A 19 8.09 4.20 2.78
N GLU A 20 7.38 3.76 3.82
CA GLU A 20 7.96 3.35 5.10
C GLU A 20 7.20 2.14 5.67
N ILE A 21 7.88 1.35 6.53
CA ILE A 21 7.29 0.17 7.19
C ILE A 21 7.68 0.18 8.65
N HIS A 22 6.69 0.23 9.53
CA HIS A 22 6.85 0.17 10.97
C HIS A 22 6.07 -1.04 11.50
N ASP A 23 6.79 -2.11 11.87
CA ASP A 23 6.23 -3.40 12.28
C ASP A 23 5.21 -3.96 11.28
N ASN A 24 3.91 -3.73 11.52
CA ASN A 24 2.80 -4.21 10.68
C ASN A 24 2.00 -3.07 10.02
N LEU A 25 2.49 -1.84 10.12
CA LEU A 25 1.93 -0.65 9.49
C LEU A 25 2.82 -0.20 8.33
N TYR A 26 2.17 0.10 7.21
CA TYR A 26 2.79 0.47 5.95
C TYR A 26 2.37 1.89 5.63
N HIS A 27 3.33 2.81 5.56
CA HIS A 27 3.07 4.17 5.12
C HIS A 27 3.03 4.18 3.60
N ILE A 28 1.90 4.59 3.04
CA ILE A 28 1.67 4.55 1.61
C ILE A 28 1.34 5.94 1.10
N ILE A 29 1.93 6.31 -0.02
CA ILE A 29 1.47 7.44 -0.84
C ILE A 29 0.53 6.91 -1.93
N TRP A 30 -0.64 7.51 -2.02
CA TRP A 30 -1.69 7.14 -2.97
C TRP A 30 -1.63 8.01 -4.23
N GLU A 31 -2.33 7.60 -5.30
CA GLU A 31 -2.35 8.30 -6.59
C GLU A 31 -2.85 9.76 -6.50
N ASP A 32 -3.65 10.09 -5.49
CA ASP A 32 -4.17 11.44 -5.23
C ASP A 32 -3.22 12.31 -4.39
N HIS A 33 -1.98 11.85 -4.13
CA HIS A 33 -0.98 12.47 -3.27
C HIS A 33 -1.34 12.53 -1.77
N PHE A 34 -2.42 11.87 -1.35
CA PHE A 34 -2.68 11.60 0.05
C PHE A 34 -1.74 10.49 0.54
N SER A 35 -1.42 10.49 1.84
CA SER A 35 -0.67 9.39 2.45
C SER A 35 -1.35 8.90 3.72
N SER A 36 -1.37 7.58 3.92
CA SER A 36 -1.91 6.95 5.13
C SER A 36 -1.06 5.77 5.59
N TRP A 37 -1.31 5.34 6.82
CA TRP A 37 -0.72 4.14 7.40
C TRP A 37 -1.76 3.02 7.37
N GLU A 38 -1.44 1.93 6.68
CA GLU A 38 -2.34 0.79 6.53
C GLU A 38 -1.73 -0.50 7.06
N TYR A 39 -2.61 -1.41 7.50
CA TYR A 39 -2.21 -2.76 7.87
C TYR A 39 -1.99 -3.62 6.62
N ALA A 40 -1.04 -4.55 6.70
CA ALA A 40 -0.72 -5.50 5.62
C ALA A 40 -1.96 -6.24 5.07
N GLU A 41 -2.92 -6.59 5.93
CA GLU A 41 -4.13 -7.31 5.55
C GLU A 41 -5.06 -6.54 4.59
N ARG A 42 -4.89 -5.21 4.50
CA ARG A 42 -5.66 -4.34 3.61
C ARG A 42 -4.96 -4.07 2.28
N LEU A 43 -3.77 -4.62 2.10
CA LEU A 43 -2.88 -4.30 0.99
C LEU A 43 -2.56 -5.55 0.18
N THR A 44 -2.69 -5.43 -1.13
CA THR A 44 -2.25 -6.47 -2.08
C THR A 44 -1.15 -5.89 -2.96
N VAL A 45 -0.02 -6.57 -3.10
CA VAL A 45 1.04 -6.14 -4.03
C VAL A 45 0.48 -6.18 -5.44
N LEU A 46 0.66 -5.11 -6.22
CA LEU A 46 0.09 -4.95 -7.55
C LEU A 46 0.54 -6.07 -8.52
N GLU A 47 1.76 -6.58 -8.40
CA GLU A 47 2.23 -7.74 -9.19
C GLU A 47 1.47 -9.04 -8.89
N ALA A 48 0.82 -9.13 -7.73
CA ALA A 48 -0.02 -10.25 -7.33
C ALA A 48 -1.52 -9.96 -7.53
N TYR A 49 -1.88 -8.78 -8.02
CA TYR A 49 -3.25 -8.39 -8.33
C TYR A 49 -3.58 -8.86 -9.76
N PRO A 50 -4.55 -9.77 -9.95
CA PRO A 50 -4.89 -10.36 -11.25
C PRO A 50 -5.51 -9.36 -12.23
#